data_AF-A0A3S0BZG6-F1
#
_entry.id   AF-A0A3S0BZG6-F1
#
_cell.length_a   1.000
_cell.length_b   1.000
_cell.length_c   1.000
_cell.angle_alpha   90.00
_cell.angle_beta   90.00
_cell.angle_gamma   90.00
#
_symmetry.space_group_name_H-M   'P 1'
#
loop_
_entity.id
_entity.type
_entity.pdbx_description
1 polymer ?
#
loop_
_entity_poly.entity_id
_entity_poly.type
_entity_poly.pdbx_seq_one_letter_code
_entity_poly.pdbx_strand_id
1 'polypeptide(L)'
;MMRNPAAVLLGLLNDQIVLTKRSAGLRSFSQHVCLPGGMQDYSDETLVDTAIREFNEELAFKGSLQITACMYPEYSIVSQQQVYPVIARLDGEITDVNQDEVERLIMLPLSKLEDTNFYIHPHYPEIKHRFCLDYDNERIWGLTAYILYKFKDLKSYIK
;
A
#
# COMPACT_ATOMS: atom_id res chain seq x y z
N MET A 1 -14.01 21.27 -0.32
CA MET A 1 -13.07 21.20 -1.46
C MET A 1 -12.60 19.75 -1.56
N MET A 2 -12.85 19.07 -2.68
CA MET A 2 -12.35 17.70 -2.85
C MET A 2 -10.82 17.76 -2.88
N ARG A 3 -10.16 16.93 -2.06
CA ARG A 3 -8.71 16.75 -2.13
C ARG A 3 -8.36 16.03 -3.43
N ASN A 4 -7.17 16.29 -3.96
CA ASN A 4 -6.63 15.53 -5.09
C ASN A 4 -6.67 14.03 -4.77
N PRO A 5 -6.90 13.16 -5.76
CA PRO A 5 -6.82 11.72 -5.56
C PRO A 5 -5.42 11.30 -5.13
N ALA A 6 -5.31 10.09 -4.60
CA ALA A 6 -4.06 9.46 -4.22
C ALA A 6 -3.92 8.12 -4.94
N ALA A 7 -2.69 7.66 -5.11
CA ALA A 7 -2.40 6.34 -5.64
C ALA A 7 -1.42 5.61 -4.73
N VAL A 8 -1.59 4.29 -4.63
CA VAL A 8 -0.70 3.42 -3.85
C VAL A 8 -0.22 2.26 -4.71
N LEU A 9 1.04 1.87 -4.54
CA LEU A 9 1.64 0.77 -5.28
C LEU A 9 1.60 -0.53 -4.46
N LEU A 10 0.87 -1.53 -4.97
CA LEU A 10 0.99 -2.93 -4.54
C LEU A 10 2.07 -3.59 -5.39
N GLY A 11 3.32 -3.38 -4.97
CA GLY A 11 4.50 -3.94 -5.62
C GLY A 11 4.79 -5.38 -5.16
N LEU A 12 4.86 -6.31 -6.13
CA LEU A 12 5.23 -7.70 -5.92
C LEU A 12 6.71 -7.89 -6.22
N LEU A 13 7.52 -8.10 -5.17
CA LEU A 13 8.95 -8.38 -5.26
C LEU A 13 9.22 -9.75 -4.63
N ASN A 14 9.72 -10.72 -5.40
CA ASN A 14 10.05 -12.08 -4.93
C ASN A 14 8.91 -12.76 -4.15
N ASP A 15 7.68 -12.75 -4.69
CA ASP A 15 6.46 -13.28 -4.04
C ASP A 15 6.09 -12.60 -2.69
N GLN A 16 6.61 -11.40 -2.45
CA GLN A 16 6.28 -10.57 -1.30
C GLN A 16 5.68 -9.23 -1.76
N ILE A 17 4.75 -8.70 -0.98
CA ILE A 17 4.19 -7.37 -1.15
C ILE A 17 5.06 -6.40 -0.36
N VAL A 18 5.47 -5.33 -1.02
CA VAL A 18 6.22 -4.24 -0.41
C VAL A 18 5.26 -3.33 0.36
N LEU A 19 5.52 -3.15 1.65
CA LEU A 19 4.80 -2.25 2.56
C LEU A 19 5.80 -1.36 3.31
N THR A 20 5.34 -0.19 3.75
CA THR A 20 6.13 0.74 4.57
C THR A 20 5.43 0.99 5.90
N LYS A 21 6.20 1.06 6.98
CA LYS A 21 5.75 1.66 8.23
C LYS A 21 6.10 3.14 8.18
N ARG A 22 5.10 4.00 8.28
CA ARG A 22 5.27 5.45 8.19
C ARG A 22 5.98 6.01 9.43
N SER A 23 6.89 6.96 9.23
CA SER A 23 7.62 7.61 10.30
C SER A 23 6.70 8.31 11.32
N ALA A 24 7.14 8.38 12.58
CA ALA A 24 6.38 9.01 13.65
C ALA A 24 6.18 10.53 13.45
N GLY A 25 7.04 11.18 12.66
CA GLY A 25 7.05 12.62 12.41
C GLY A 25 5.99 13.11 11.41
N LEU A 26 5.32 12.19 10.70
CA LEU A 26 4.33 12.55 9.68
C LEU A 26 3.02 13.04 10.28
N ARG A 27 2.43 14.07 9.64
CA ARG A 27 1.18 14.72 10.08
C ARG A 27 -0.06 13.81 10.00
N SER A 28 0.02 12.67 9.33
CA SER A 28 -1.10 11.72 9.18
C SER A 28 -0.57 10.29 9.11
N PHE A 29 -1.33 9.36 9.68
CA PHE A 29 -1.03 7.91 9.67
C PHE A 29 0.34 7.55 10.25
N SER A 30 0.84 8.32 11.22
CA SER A 30 2.12 8.02 11.86
C SER A 30 2.11 6.61 12.45
N GLN A 31 3.20 5.87 12.22
CA GLN A 31 3.40 4.48 12.66
C GLN A 31 2.44 3.44 12.04
N HIS A 32 1.59 3.81 11.08
CA HIS A 32 0.77 2.82 10.38
C HIS A 32 1.60 2.08 9.32
N VAL A 33 1.31 0.79 9.14
CA VAL A 33 1.78 0.03 7.98
C VAL A 33 0.87 0.32 6.79
N CYS A 34 1.46 0.76 5.69
CA CYS A 34 0.78 1.23 4.49
C CYS A 34 1.38 0.60 3.23
N LEU A 35 0.63 0.64 2.14
CA LEU A 35 1.22 0.50 0.80
C LEU A 35 1.95 1.82 0.49
N PRO A 36 3.12 1.79 -0.14
CA PRO A 36 3.80 3.02 -0.58
C PRO A 36 2.89 3.82 -1.50
N GLY A 37 2.87 5.14 -1.34
CA GLY A 37 2.01 5.98 -2.15
C GLY A 37 1.59 7.28 -1.47
N GLY A 38 0.99 8.14 -2.27
CA GLY A 38 0.67 9.49 -1.85
C GLY A 38 -0.30 10.17 -2.78
N MET A 39 -0.39 11.49 -2.62
CA MET A 39 -1.34 12.32 -3.34
C MET A 39 -0.80 12.65 -4.73
N GLN A 40 -1.71 12.72 -5.72
CA GLN A 40 -1.33 13.13 -7.06
C GLN A 40 -0.78 14.56 -7.07
N ASP A 41 0.41 14.71 -7.67
CA ASP A 41 1.05 15.99 -7.97
C ASP A 41 0.57 16.52 -9.32
N TYR A 42 0.69 17.84 -9.55
CA TYR A 42 0.36 18.47 -10.83
C TYR A 42 1.24 17.98 -11.99
N SER A 43 2.43 17.47 -11.70
CA SER A 43 3.36 16.88 -12.67
C SER A 43 3.01 15.44 -13.06
N ASP A 44 2.13 14.76 -12.32
CA ASP A 44 1.72 13.39 -12.63
C ASP A 44 0.63 13.38 -13.73
N GLU A 45 0.95 12.84 -14.91
CA GLU A 45 -0.02 12.71 -16.01
C GLU A 45 -1.15 11.73 -15.68
N THR A 46 -0.83 10.68 -14.94
CA THR A 46 -1.76 9.63 -14.52
C THR A 46 -1.56 9.21 -13.06
N LEU A 47 -2.55 8.52 -12.49
CA LEU A 47 -2.44 7.92 -11.16
C LEU A 47 -1.43 6.76 -11.09
N VAL A 48 -1.09 6.16 -12.24
CA VAL A 48 0.01 5.20 -12.33
C VAL A 48 1.34 5.92 -12.14
N ASP A 49 1.50 7.09 -12.76
CA ASP A 49 2.70 7.93 -12.57
C ASP A 49 2.84 8.37 -11.12
N THR A 50 1.73 8.77 -10.47
CA THR A 50 1.71 9.04 -9.01
C THR A 50 2.21 7.85 -8.20
N ALA A 51 1.67 6.64 -8.42
CA ALA A 51 2.07 5.46 -7.65
C ALA A 51 3.56 5.11 -7.85
N ILE A 52 4.07 5.27 -9.08
CA ILE A 52 5.48 5.01 -9.40
C ILE A 52 6.38 6.07 -8.77
N ARG A 53 6.02 7.36 -8.88
CA ARG A 53 6.79 8.47 -8.29
C ARG A 53 6.90 8.29 -6.79
N GLU A 54 5.78 8.16 -6.10
CA GLU A 54 5.73 8.01 -4.64
C GLU A 54 6.47 6.76 -4.17
N PHE A 55 6.36 5.64 -4.90
CA PHE A 55 7.13 4.43 -4.58
C PHE A 55 8.64 4.69 -4.66
N ASN A 56 9.12 5.41 -5.68
CA ASN A 56 10.54 5.72 -5.81
C ASN A 56 11.03 6.79 -4.82
N GLU A 57 10.16 7.72 -4.41
CA GLU A 57 10.45 8.74 -3.39
C GLU A 57 10.55 8.11 -1.99
N GLU A 58 9.65 7.18 -1.65
CA GLU A 58 9.68 6.45 -0.37
C GLU A 58 10.79 5.39 -0.34
N LEU A 59 11.01 4.69 -1.46
CA LEU A 59 11.86 3.52 -1.57
C LEU A 59 12.83 3.66 -2.74
N ALA A 60 14.12 3.70 -2.46
CA ALA A 60 15.16 3.77 -3.49
C ALA A 60 15.29 2.43 -4.24
N PHE A 61 14.34 2.17 -5.12
CA PHE A 61 14.24 0.96 -5.92
C PHE A 61 15.13 1.02 -7.16
N LYS A 62 15.91 -0.04 -7.38
CA LYS A 62 16.74 -0.22 -8.57
C LYS A 62 16.29 -1.48 -9.28
N GLY A 63 15.79 -1.32 -10.49
CA GLY A 63 15.29 -2.43 -11.29
C GLY A 63 14.21 -2.00 -12.26
N SER A 64 13.38 -2.96 -12.64
CA SER A 64 12.20 -2.74 -13.48
C SER A 64 10.91 -2.88 -12.69
N LEU A 65 9.94 -2.03 -13.03
CA LEU A 65 8.60 -2.04 -12.47
C LEU A 65 7.62 -2.19 -13.64
N GLN A 66 6.86 -3.29 -13.64
CA GLN A 66 5.88 -3.58 -14.67
C GLN A 66 4.47 -3.53 -14.09
N ILE A 67 3.66 -2.58 -14.55
CA ILE A 67 2.25 -2.47 -14.16
C ILE A 67 1.48 -3.65 -14.76
N THR A 68 0.79 -4.40 -13.90
CA THR A 68 -0.01 -5.55 -14.32
C THR A 68 -1.50 -5.28 -14.32
N ALA A 69 -1.98 -4.44 -13.39
CA ALA A 69 -3.40 -4.12 -13.25
C ALA A 69 -3.61 -2.89 -12.35
N CYS A 70 -4.81 -2.33 -12.40
CA CYS A 70 -5.30 -1.37 -11.42
C CYS A 70 -6.57 -1.93 -10.78
N MET A 71 -6.70 -1.77 -9.46
CA MET A 71 -7.95 -2.08 -8.75
C MET A 71 -8.90 -0.90 -8.80
N TYR A 72 -10.19 -1.16 -8.60
CA TYR A 72 -11.16 -0.08 -8.38
C TYR A 72 -10.72 0.79 -7.18
N PRO A 73 -10.93 2.12 -7.26
CA PRO A 73 -10.54 3.01 -6.19
C PRO A 73 -11.37 2.77 -4.93
N GLU A 74 -10.78 3.13 -3.80
CA GLU A 74 -11.44 3.10 -2.51
C GLU A 74 -11.39 4.47 -1.84
N TYR A 75 -12.51 4.90 -1.26
CA TYR A 75 -12.58 6.18 -0.59
C TYR A 75 -12.04 6.08 0.84
N SER A 76 -10.88 6.68 1.09
CA SER A 76 -10.31 6.77 2.43
C SER A 76 -11.07 7.77 3.27
N ILE A 77 -11.79 7.30 4.29
CA ILE A 77 -12.49 8.17 5.25
C ILE A 77 -11.49 9.03 6.04
N VAL A 78 -10.29 8.50 6.31
CA VAL A 78 -9.29 9.19 7.14
C VAL A 78 -8.62 10.33 6.37
N SER A 79 -8.19 10.10 5.13
CA SER A 79 -7.56 11.14 4.30
C SER A 79 -8.54 11.96 3.46
N GLN A 80 -9.81 11.52 3.39
CA GLN A 80 -10.90 12.12 2.61
C GLN A 80 -10.60 12.19 1.10
N GLN A 81 -9.97 11.14 0.58
CA GLN A 81 -9.49 11.03 -0.81
C GLN A 81 -9.91 9.71 -1.45
N GLN A 82 -10.07 9.71 -2.78
CA GLN A 82 -10.10 8.49 -3.57
C GLN A 82 -8.67 7.96 -3.68
N VAL A 83 -8.47 6.70 -3.29
CA VAL A 83 -7.17 6.02 -3.33
C VAL A 83 -7.23 4.92 -4.39
N TYR A 84 -6.31 4.97 -5.34
CA TYR A 84 -6.23 4.06 -6.47
C TYR A 84 -5.10 3.05 -6.26
N PRO A 85 -5.41 1.76 -6.03
CA PRO A 85 -4.38 0.73 -5.91
C PRO A 85 -3.88 0.31 -7.30
N VAL A 86 -2.58 0.50 -7.53
CA VAL A 86 -1.88 0.11 -8.74
C VAL A 86 -1.04 -1.12 -8.43
N ILE A 87 -1.17 -2.19 -9.22
CA ILE A 87 -0.47 -3.45 -8.99
C ILE A 87 0.69 -3.56 -9.98
N ALA A 88 1.88 -3.85 -9.46
CA ALA A 88 3.08 -3.97 -10.25
C ALA A 88 3.90 -5.22 -9.87
N ARG A 89 4.53 -5.85 -10.87
CA ARG A 89 5.64 -6.78 -10.64
C ARG A 89 6.94 -5.99 -10.61
N LEU A 90 7.78 -6.33 -9.64
CA LEU A 90 9.08 -5.71 -9.42
C LEU A 90 10.17 -6.74 -9.67
N ASP A 91 11.14 -6.38 -10.49
CA ASP A 91 12.36 -7.16 -10.70
C ASP A 91 13.57 -6.26 -10.43
N GLY A 92 14.23 -6.48 -9.29
CA GLY A 92 15.27 -5.61 -8.77
C GLY A 92 15.42 -5.68 -7.26
N GLU A 93 15.90 -4.58 -6.67
CA GLU A 93 16.13 -4.47 -5.24
C GLU A 93 15.78 -3.08 -4.69
N ILE A 94 15.32 -3.04 -3.44
CA ILE A 94 15.16 -1.80 -2.67
C ILE A 94 16.47 -1.58 -1.92
N THR A 95 17.18 -0.50 -2.26
CA THR A 95 18.54 -0.25 -1.74
C THR A 95 18.58 0.67 -0.53
N ASP A 96 17.55 1.49 -0.35
CA ASP A 96 17.41 2.41 0.77
C ASP A 96 15.93 2.83 0.94
N VAL A 97 15.64 3.51 2.05
CA VAL A 97 14.32 4.12 2.31
C VAL A 97 14.49 5.58 2.70
N ASN A 98 13.53 6.42 2.31
CA ASN A 98 13.49 7.80 2.77
C ASN A 98 13.06 7.85 4.25
N GLN A 99 14.01 8.06 5.15
CA GLN A 99 13.78 8.02 6.61
C GLN A 99 12.85 9.13 7.13
N ASP A 100 12.66 10.21 6.37
CA ASP A 100 11.71 11.26 6.74
C ASP A 100 10.26 10.74 6.67
N GLU A 101 10.00 9.76 5.80
CA GLU A 101 8.67 9.22 5.54
C GLU A 101 8.49 7.77 5.98
N VAL A 102 9.54 6.97 5.92
CA VAL A 102 9.54 5.53 6.15
C VAL A 102 10.42 5.20 7.36
N GLU A 103 9.78 4.73 8.43
CA GLU A 103 10.49 4.16 9.59
C GLU A 103 11.06 2.78 9.27
N ARG A 104 10.29 1.96 8.54
CA ARG A 104 10.63 0.55 8.34
C ARG A 104 10.03 -0.01 7.05
N LEU A 105 10.84 -0.77 6.31
CA LEU A 105 10.38 -1.59 5.20
C LEU A 105 9.80 -2.91 5.73
N ILE A 106 8.64 -3.32 5.21
CA ILE A 106 7.96 -4.57 5.56
C ILE A 106 7.70 -5.36 4.27
N MET A 107 8.25 -6.57 4.22
CA MET A 107 8.07 -7.49 3.09
C MET A 107 7.06 -8.57 3.48
N LEU A 108 5.80 -8.40 3.06
CA LEU A 108 4.68 -9.30 3.40
C LEU A 108 4.56 -10.45 2.39
N PRO A 109 4.86 -11.72 2.73
CA PRO A 109 4.73 -12.83 1.79
C PRO A 109 3.30 -13.01 1.30
N LEU A 110 3.12 -13.32 0.01
CA LEU A 110 1.79 -13.59 -0.57
C LEU A 110 1.06 -14.76 0.11
N SER A 111 1.81 -15.70 0.69
CA SER A 111 1.28 -16.81 1.48
C SER A 111 0.60 -16.37 2.79
N LYS A 112 0.77 -15.11 3.20
CA LYS A 112 0.03 -14.54 4.34
C LYS A 112 -1.34 -14.03 3.97
N LEU A 113 -1.63 -13.83 2.69
CA LEU A 113 -2.95 -13.42 2.23
C LEU A 113 -3.89 -14.64 2.17
N GLU A 114 -4.27 -15.17 3.33
CA GLU A 114 -5.23 -16.26 3.49
C GLU A 114 -6.38 -15.79 4.38
N ASP A 115 -7.60 -16.26 4.14
CA ASP A 115 -8.80 -15.80 4.87
C ASP A 115 -8.65 -15.91 6.38
N THR A 116 -7.99 -16.96 6.85
CA THR A 116 -7.76 -17.22 8.29
C THR A 116 -6.82 -16.21 8.95
N ASN A 117 -6.03 -15.46 8.17
CA ASN A 117 -5.10 -14.46 8.70
C ASN A 117 -5.74 -13.07 8.79
N PHE A 118 -6.91 -12.87 8.18
CA PHE A 118 -7.66 -11.63 8.31
C PHE A 118 -8.67 -11.72 9.45
N TYR A 119 -8.80 -10.65 10.21
CA TYR A 119 -9.81 -10.52 11.24
C TYR A 119 -10.44 -9.12 11.24
N ILE A 120 -11.57 -8.97 11.94
CA ILE A 120 -12.28 -7.70 12.05
C ILE A 120 -11.72 -6.88 13.22
N HIS A 121 -11.49 -5.60 13.00
CA HIS A 121 -11.01 -4.68 14.02
C HIS A 121 -11.99 -4.64 15.22
N PRO A 122 -11.55 -4.94 16.45
CA PRO A 122 -12.46 -5.16 17.58
C PRO A 122 -13.23 -3.90 18.00
N HIS A 123 -12.64 -2.72 17.81
CA HIS A 123 -13.28 -1.44 18.15
C HIS A 123 -14.05 -0.79 16.99
N TYR A 124 -13.87 -1.27 15.76
CA TYR A 124 -14.48 -0.69 14.56
C TYR A 124 -15.05 -1.78 13.65
N PRO A 125 -15.93 -2.66 14.15
CA PRO A 125 -16.43 -3.80 13.38
C PRO A 125 -17.40 -3.41 12.26
N GLU A 126 -17.97 -2.21 12.28
CA GLU A 126 -19.01 -1.81 11.33
C GLU A 126 -18.50 -0.97 10.15
N ILE A 127 -17.24 -0.54 10.17
CA ILE A 127 -16.70 0.28 9.07
C ILE A 127 -16.32 -0.61 7.88
N LYS A 128 -16.40 -0.05 6.66
CA LYS A 128 -15.99 -0.77 5.44
C LYS A 128 -14.55 -1.30 5.52
N HIS A 129 -13.63 -0.45 5.98
CA HIS A 129 -12.19 -0.77 6.09
C HIS A 129 -11.83 -1.39 7.45
N ARG A 130 -12.64 -2.32 7.93
CA ARG A 130 -12.49 -2.96 9.26
C ARG A 130 -11.44 -4.07 9.34
N PHE A 131 -10.86 -4.49 8.22
CA PHE A 131 -9.96 -5.63 8.22
C PHE A 131 -8.64 -5.32 8.91
N CYS A 132 -8.07 -6.35 9.53
CA CYS A 132 -6.76 -6.37 10.14
C CYS A 132 -6.02 -7.64 9.73
N LEU A 133 -4.70 -7.55 9.63
CA LEU A 133 -3.76 -8.64 9.44
C LEU A 133 -2.51 -8.31 10.24
N ASP A 134 -2.09 -9.22 11.13
CA ASP A 134 -0.88 -9.03 11.92
C ASP A 134 0.30 -9.75 11.24
N TYR A 135 1.43 -9.06 11.10
CA TYR A 135 2.65 -9.61 10.52
C TYR A 135 3.88 -8.89 11.06
N ASP A 136 4.92 -9.66 11.41
CA ASP A 136 6.21 -9.12 11.86
C ASP A 136 6.10 -8.07 12.98
N ASN A 137 5.31 -8.40 14.01
CA ASN A 137 4.97 -7.56 15.17
C ASN A 137 4.25 -6.24 14.85
N GLU A 138 3.77 -6.07 13.63
CA GLU A 138 2.97 -4.92 13.23
C GLU A 138 1.55 -5.34 12.87
N ARG A 139 0.63 -4.42 13.11
CA ARG A 139 -0.76 -4.55 12.65
C ARG A 139 -0.95 -3.79 11.36
N ILE A 140 -1.27 -4.51 10.30
CA ILE A 140 -1.76 -3.94 9.05
C ILE A 140 -3.27 -3.82 9.17
N TRP A 141 -3.81 -2.61 9.08
CA TRP A 141 -5.24 -2.38 9.27
C TRP A 141 -5.79 -1.27 8.36
N GLY A 142 -7.10 -1.09 8.39
CA GLY A 142 -7.73 0.02 7.67
C GLY A 142 -7.73 -0.21 6.16
N LEU A 143 -7.51 0.87 5.41
CA LEU A 143 -7.57 0.84 3.94
C LEU A 143 -6.55 -0.13 3.34
N THR A 144 -5.32 -0.16 3.88
CA THR A 144 -4.28 -1.09 3.41
C THR A 144 -4.69 -2.55 3.58
N ALA A 145 -5.16 -2.95 4.77
CA ALA A 145 -5.64 -4.31 5.00
C ALA A 145 -6.85 -4.65 4.12
N TYR A 146 -7.75 -3.69 3.90
CA TYR A 146 -8.89 -3.88 3.01
C TYR A 146 -8.46 -4.08 1.54
N ILE A 147 -7.50 -3.31 1.03
CA ILE A 147 -6.94 -3.50 -0.32
C ILE A 147 -6.29 -4.89 -0.43
N LEU A 148 -5.49 -5.30 0.57
CA LEU A 148 -4.87 -6.63 0.60
C LEU A 148 -5.92 -7.76 0.63
N TYR A 149 -6.98 -7.59 1.42
CA TYR A 149 -8.10 -8.54 1.47
C TYR A 149 -8.78 -8.69 0.11
N LYS A 150 -8.97 -7.59 -0.64
CA LYS A 150 -9.52 -7.61 -2.00
C LYS A 150 -8.54 -8.21 -3.01
N PHE A 151 -7.25 -7.88 -2.89
CA PHE A 151 -6.20 -8.39 -3.77
C PHE A 151 -5.98 -9.91 -3.60
N LYS A 152 -6.23 -10.45 -2.41
CA LYS A 152 -6.19 -11.89 -2.10
C LYS A 152 -6.89 -12.74 -3.15
N ASP A 153 -8.06 -12.31 -3.63
CA ASP A 153 -8.87 -13.03 -4.62
C ASP A 153 -8.33 -12.89 -6.07
N LEU A 154 -7.43 -11.92 -6.30
CA LEU A 154 -6.81 -11.63 -7.59
C LEU A 154 -5.41 -12.21 -7.74
N LYS A 155 -4.76 -12.60 -6.64
CA LYS A 155 -3.33 -12.98 -6.60
C LYS A 155 -2.97 -14.13 -7.56
N SER A 156 -3.91 -15.03 -7.86
CA SER A 156 -3.70 -16.15 -8.79
C SER A 156 -3.62 -15.73 -10.26
N TYR A 157 -4.16 -14.57 -10.63
CA TYR A 157 -4.17 -14.07 -12.00
C TYR A 157 -2.98 -13.15 -12.31
N ILE A 158 -2.23 -12.77 -11.27
CA ILE A 158 -1.19 -11.72 -11.34
C ILE A 158 0.21 -12.29 -11.05
N LYS A 159 0.33 -13.58 -10.65
CA LYS A 159 1.59 -14.34 -10.65
C LYS A 159 2.10 -14.64 -12.06
#